data_AF-A0A9D1H105-F1
#
_entry.id   AF-A0A9D1H105-F1
#
_cell.length_a   1.000
_cell.length_b   1.000
_cell.length_c   1.000
_cell.angle_alpha   90.00
_cell.angle_beta   90.00
_cell.angle_gamma   90.00
#
_symmetry.space_group_name_H-M   'P 1'
#
loop_
_entity.id
_entity.type
_entity.pdbx_description
1 polymer ?
#
loop_
_entity_poly.entity_id
_entity_poly.type
_entity_poly.pdbx_seq_one_letter_code
_entity_poly.pdbx_strand_id
1 'polypeptide(L)'
;SLPVVMDADAWDRALESYYDEHDSVGIDASARSPQMLQIDVEDRRWLLRQTLADPEGHHDWHLEAEVDLMASETAGAAVVRATALRRMDQ
;
A
#
# COMPACT_ATOMS: atom_id res chain seq x y z
N SER A 1 -18.97 6.01 -1.02
CA SER A 1 -17.70 5.28 -0.82
C SER A 1 -16.75 5.68 -1.93
N LEU A 2 -15.44 5.63 -1.67
CA LEU A 2 -14.43 5.81 -2.72
C LEU A 2 -14.53 4.68 -3.76
N PRO A 3 -14.25 4.95 -5.05
CA PRO A 3 -14.28 3.91 -6.09
C PRO A 3 -13.18 2.87 -5.86
N VAL A 4 -13.48 1.60 -6.16
CA VAL A 4 -12.45 0.53 -6.16
C VAL A 4 -11.48 0.82 -7.30
N VAL A 5 -10.18 0.90 -6.98
CA VAL A 5 -9.10 1.13 -7.96
C VAL A 5 -8.25 -0.13 -8.11
N MET A 6 -7.85 -0.73 -6.99
CA MET A 6 -7.23 -2.05 -6.97
C MET A 6 -8.31 -3.13 -6.91
N ASP A 7 -8.90 -3.46 -8.07
CA ASP A 7 -9.73 -4.65 -8.24
C ASP A 7 -8.88 -5.93 -8.34
N ALA A 8 -9.51 -7.10 -8.46
CA ALA A 8 -8.81 -8.38 -8.50
C ALA A 8 -7.77 -8.43 -9.64
N ASP A 9 -8.14 -8.00 -10.84
CA ASP A 9 -7.25 -8.03 -12.00
C ASP A 9 -6.08 -7.03 -11.84
N ALA A 10 -6.31 -5.88 -11.20
CA ALA A 10 -5.25 -4.92 -10.89
C ALA A 10 -4.27 -5.47 -9.84
N TRP A 11 -4.77 -6.18 -8.84
CA TRP A 11 -3.92 -6.89 -7.87
C TRP A 11 -3.09 -7.97 -8.53
N ASP A 12 -3.70 -8.82 -9.37
CA ASP A 12 -3.01 -9.92 -10.04
C ASP A 12 -1.85 -9.39 -10.89
N ARG A 13 -2.08 -8.36 -11.73
CA ARG A 13 -1.02 -7.76 -12.55
C ARG A 13 0.10 -7.13 -11.72
N ALA A 14 -0.24 -6.44 -10.64
CA ALA A 14 0.76 -5.75 -9.83
C ALA A 14 1.61 -6.74 -9.02
N LEU A 15 0.99 -7.80 -8.49
CA LEU A 15 1.69 -8.87 -7.80
C LEU A 15 2.53 -9.70 -8.77
N GLU A 16 2.02 -10.02 -9.96
CA GLU A 16 2.80 -10.68 -11.02
C GLU A 16 4.07 -9.88 -11.32
N SER A 17 3.97 -8.57 -11.55
CA SER A 17 5.14 -7.74 -11.80
C SER A 17 6.11 -7.67 -10.62
N TYR A 18 5.64 -7.73 -9.37
CA TYR A 18 6.53 -7.82 -8.20
C TYR A 18 7.25 -9.17 -8.16
N TYR A 19 6.52 -10.25 -8.37
CA TYR A 19 7.05 -11.62 -8.28
C TYR A 19 7.90 -12.03 -9.49
N ASP A 20 7.79 -11.33 -10.61
CA ASP A 20 8.75 -11.43 -11.72
C ASP A 20 10.15 -10.93 -11.31
N GLU A 21 10.23 -10.03 -10.33
CA GLU A 21 11.49 -9.46 -9.83
C GLU A 21 11.97 -10.11 -8.53
N HIS A 22 11.06 -10.52 -7.64
CA HIS A 22 11.38 -10.94 -6.28
C HIS A 22 10.65 -12.22 -5.86
N ASP A 23 11.36 -13.16 -5.24
CA ASP A 23 10.79 -14.47 -4.87
C ASP A 23 9.85 -14.45 -3.64
N SER A 24 9.87 -13.38 -2.84
CA SER A 24 9.09 -13.29 -1.59
C SER A 24 8.84 -11.85 -1.16
N VAL A 25 7.86 -11.65 -0.28
CA VAL A 25 7.59 -10.36 0.38
C VAL A 25 7.79 -10.53 1.89
N GLY A 26 8.66 -9.72 2.49
CA GLY A 26 8.79 -9.63 3.94
C GLY A 26 7.55 -9.02 4.59
N ILE A 27 7.00 -9.69 5.62
CA ILE A 27 5.80 -9.26 6.36
C ILE A 27 5.99 -9.23 7.88
N ASP A 28 7.25 -9.30 8.33
CA ASP A 28 7.59 -9.33 9.75
C ASP A 28 7.40 -7.96 10.44
N ALA A 29 7.95 -7.81 11.64
CA ALA A 29 7.87 -6.55 12.39
C ALA A 29 8.71 -5.43 11.76
N SER A 30 9.83 -5.77 11.12
CA SER A 30 10.72 -4.80 10.47
C SER A 30 10.09 -4.26 9.18
N ALA A 31 9.51 -5.15 8.37
CA ALA A 31 8.79 -4.78 7.15
C ALA A 31 7.61 -3.82 7.43
N ARG A 32 6.97 -3.97 8.59
CA ARG A 32 5.83 -3.15 9.04
C ARG A 32 6.23 -2.05 10.03
N SER A 33 7.52 -1.73 10.09
CA SER A 33 8.03 -0.70 10.99
C SER A 33 7.66 0.71 10.50
N PRO A 34 7.63 1.72 11.39
CA PRO A 34 7.36 3.10 11.00
C PRO A 34 8.33 3.66 9.95
N GLN A 35 9.55 3.11 9.85
CA GLN A 35 10.53 3.51 8.84
C GLN A 35 10.09 3.13 7.42
N MET A 36 9.25 2.10 7.29
CA MET A 36 8.75 1.59 6.00
C MET A 36 7.38 2.18 5.64
N LEU A 37 6.84 3.09 6.46
CA LEU A 37 5.51 3.68 6.28
C LEU A 37 5.59 5.20 6.24
N GLN A 38 5.11 5.78 5.14
CA GLN A 38 4.84 7.20 5.04
C GLN A 38 3.33 7.45 5.13
N ILE A 39 2.96 8.52 5.86
CA ILE A 39 1.58 8.99 5.99
C ILE A 39 1.56 10.49 5.72
N ASP A 40 0.86 10.91 4.68
CA ASP A 40 0.57 12.32 4.41
C ASP A 40 -0.87 12.60 4.86
N VAL A 41 -1.00 13.51 5.83
CA VAL A 41 -2.29 13.84 6.46
C VAL A 41 -2.92 15.03 5.75
N GLU A 42 -4.10 14.81 5.17
CA GLU A 42 -4.95 15.87 4.60
C GLU A 42 -6.27 16.01 5.39
N ASP A 43 -7.01 17.09 5.15
CA ASP A 43 -8.23 17.44 5.90
C ASP A 43 -9.33 16.36 5.86
N ARG A 44 -9.43 15.60 4.77
CA ARG A 44 -10.53 14.62 4.54
C ARG A 44 -10.07 13.20 4.27
N ARG A 45 -8.78 12.99 4.09
CA ARG A 45 -8.18 11.68 3.83
C ARG A 45 -6.72 11.66 4.27
N TRP A 46 -6.21 10.49 4.59
CA TRP A 46 -4.77 10.28 4.74
C TRP A 46 -4.25 9.49 3.56
N LEU A 47 -3.13 9.91 2.98
CA LEU A 47 -2.43 9.16 1.94
C LEU A 47 -1.36 8.31 2.61
N LEU A 48 -1.32 7.03 2.28
CA LEU A 48 -0.42 6.04 2.84
C LEU A 48 0.49 5.50 1.75
N ARG A 49 1.77 5.35 2.06
CA ARG A 49 2.73 4.61 1.23
C ARG A 49 3.52 3.66 2.13
N GLN A 50 3.30 2.37 1.94
CA GLN A 50 4.03 1.29 2.60
C GLN A 50 5.07 0.76 1.62
N THR A 51 6.34 0.82 1.98
CA THR A 51 7.42 0.17 1.23
C THR A 51 7.38 -1.34 1.48
N LEU A 52 7.47 -2.13 0.41
CA LEU A 52 7.60 -3.58 0.53
C LEU A 52 9.05 -3.95 0.87
N ALA A 53 9.19 -4.90 1.78
CA ALA A 53 10.47 -5.50 2.09
C ALA A 53 10.74 -6.64 1.11
N ASP A 54 11.42 -6.33 0.00
CA ASP A 54 11.96 -7.34 -0.91
C ASP A 54 13.18 -8.03 -0.29
N PRO A 55 13.51 -9.27 -0.72
CA PRO A 55 14.58 -10.05 -0.11
C PRO A 55 15.97 -9.46 -0.36
N GLU A 56 16.15 -8.70 -1.43
CA GLU A 56 17.39 -8.00 -1.76
C GLU A 56 17.58 -6.69 -0.98
N GLY A 57 16.52 -6.16 -0.37
CA GLY A 57 16.51 -4.92 0.40
C GLY A 57 16.58 -3.65 -0.47
N HIS A 58 16.10 -3.72 -1.72
CA HIS A 58 16.06 -2.59 -2.64
C HIS A 58 15.10 -1.49 -2.18
N HIS A 59 13.99 -1.86 -1.57
CA HIS A 59 12.99 -0.93 -1.03
C HIS A 59 12.42 0.02 -2.10
N ASP A 60 12.35 -0.42 -3.35
CA ASP A 60 11.86 0.34 -4.50
C ASP A 60 10.41 0.01 -4.86
N TRP A 61 9.75 -0.93 -4.16
CA TRP A 61 8.33 -1.23 -4.33
C TRP A 61 7.45 -0.65 -3.23
N HIS A 62 6.26 -0.18 -3.60
CA HIS A 62 5.29 0.40 -2.67
C HIS A 62 3.86 -0.07 -2.88
N LEU A 63 3.16 -0.26 -1.76
CA LEU A 63 1.70 -0.25 -1.66
C LEU A 63 1.24 1.16 -1.28
N GLU A 64 0.39 1.76 -2.11
CA GLU A 64 -0.24 3.05 -1.86
C GLU A 64 -1.71 2.85 -1.48
N ALA A 65 -2.16 3.59 -0.46
CA ALA A 65 -3.55 3.52 0.00
C ALA A 65 -4.05 4.86 0.51
N GLU A 66 -5.37 4.99 0.65
CA GLU A 66 -6.03 6.15 1.25
C GLU A 66 -6.93 5.73 2.41
N VAL A 67 -6.94 6.53 3.47
CA VAL A 67 -7.92 6.42 4.56
C VAL A 67 -9.06 7.41 4.32
N ASP A 68 -10.30 6.93 4.22
CA ASP A 68 -11.50 7.78 4.15
C ASP A 68 -11.94 8.15 5.57
N LEU A 69 -11.68 9.40 5.99
CA LEU A 69 -11.94 9.81 7.37
C LEU A 69 -13.44 9.83 7.70
N MET A 70 -14.30 10.27 6.79
CA MET A 70 -15.75 10.30 7.05
C MET A 70 -16.35 8.89 7.14
N ALA A 71 -15.91 7.98 6.27
CA ALA A 71 -16.31 6.59 6.36
C ALA A 71 -15.77 5.94 7.64
N SER A 72 -14.55 6.29 8.05
CA SER A 72 -13.92 5.77 9.27
C SER A 72 -14.66 6.21 10.53
N GLU A 73 -15.06 7.48 10.61
CA GLU A 73 -15.89 8.01 11.71
C GLU A 73 -17.20 7.25 11.84
N THR A 74 -17.87 7.00 10.72
CA THR A 74 -19.14 6.25 10.69
C THR A 74 -18.95 4.78 11.10
N ALA A 75 -17.85 4.16 10.68
CA ALA A 75 -17.57 2.75 10.95
C ALA A 75 -16.98 2.50 12.35
N GLY A 76 -16.45 3.54 13.01
CA GLY A 76 -15.69 3.40 14.26
C GLY A 76 -14.35 2.68 14.10
N ALA A 77 -13.88 2.53 12.86
CA ALA A 77 -12.63 1.85 12.49
C ALA A 77 -12.11 2.44 11.18
N ALA A 78 -10.79 2.34 10.93
CA ALA A 78 -10.20 2.85 9.72
C ALA A 78 -10.78 2.16 8.46
N VAL A 79 -11.33 2.96 7.56
CA VAL A 79 -11.75 2.53 6.22
C VAL A 79 -10.61 2.87 5.26
N VAL A 80 -9.85 1.86 4.89
CA VAL A 80 -8.65 1.97 4.06
C VAL A 80 -8.93 1.39 2.68
N ARG A 81 -8.42 2.07 1.65
CA ARG A 81 -8.53 1.64 0.26
C ARG A 81 -7.18 1.65 -0.42
N ALA A 82 -6.75 0.51 -0.95
CA ALA A 82 -5.56 0.43 -1.80
C ALA A 82 -5.80 1.14 -3.14
N THR A 83 -4.77 1.85 -3.60
CA THR A 83 -4.80 2.68 -4.80
C THR A 83 -3.74 2.30 -5.82
N ALA A 84 -2.62 1.72 -5.39
CA ALA A 84 -1.61 1.16 -6.28
C ALA A 84 -0.71 0.14 -5.54
N LEU A 85 -0.14 -0.78 -6.30
CA LEU A 85 1.05 -1.55 -5.93
C LEU A 85 2.03 -1.43 -7.10
N ARG A 86 3.18 -0.77 -6.88
CA ARG A 86 4.10 -0.43 -7.98
C ARG A 86 5.52 -0.17 -7.51
N ARG A 87 6.46 -0.19 -8.46
CA ARG A 87 7.85 0.21 -8.29
C ARG A 87 8.02 1.74 -8.41
N MET A 88 8.86 2.37 -7.59
CA MET A 88 9.43 3.69 -7.85
C MET A 88 10.24 3.58 -9.14
N ASP A 89 9.99 4.47 -10.09
CA ASP A 89 10.64 4.57 -11.42
C ASP A 89 9.81 4.03 -12.61
N GLN A 90 8.57 3.59 -12.39
CA GLN A 90 7.56 3.37 -13.45
C GLN A 90 6.46 4.43 -13.45
#